data_AF-A0A2W4VSN2-F1
#
_entry.id   AF-A0A2W4VSN2-F1
#
_cell.length_a   1.000
_cell.length_b   1.000
_cell.length_c   1.000
_cell.angle_alpha   90.00
_cell.angle_beta   90.00
_cell.angle_gamma   90.00
#
_symmetry.space_group_name_H-M   'P 1'
#
loop_
_entity.id
_entity.type
_entity.pdbx_description
1 polymer ?
#
loop_
_entity_poly.entity_id
_entity_poly.type
_entity_poly.pdbx_seq_one_letter_code
_entity_poly.pdbx_strand_id
1 'polypeptide(L)'
;MQYLRLRAYITLRLTLHRLQQAVTTRPQAQDWLLATWLAVGFGLVMVPVGLLSNFLTPTLAEVTWADGLRLAGRVLVMPALVEEGFWRVLVLPHPTEIMSDRKRWRLGLPMLGLFVVMHPLNAMTFYPMAFATFTNPVFLLSAALLGLICTAAYWKSGSLWIVTAIHWLVVTVWLLFLGGYSALGL
;
A
#
# COMPACT_ATOMS: atom_id res chain seq x y z
N MET A 1 -35.13 0.07 12.41
CA MET A 1 -34.01 0.93 12.87
C MET A 1 -33.04 0.24 13.85
N GLN A 2 -33.51 -0.53 14.84
CA GLN A 2 -32.65 -1.17 15.86
C GLN A 2 -31.62 -2.16 15.28
N TYR A 3 -32.01 -2.93 14.26
CA TYR A 3 -31.13 -3.88 13.58
C TYR A 3 -29.93 -3.23 12.87
N LEU A 4 -30.16 -2.08 12.21
CA LEU A 4 -29.10 -1.33 11.53
C LEU A 4 -28.09 -0.75 12.52
N ARG A 5 -28.58 -0.23 13.66
CA ARG A 5 -27.72 0.28 14.75
C ARG A 5 -26.83 -0.83 15.33
N LEU A 6 -27.39 -2.03 15.55
CA LEU A 6 -26.63 -3.17 16.06
C LEU A 6 -25.54 -3.62 15.07
N ARG A 7 -25.86 -3.73 13.78
CA ARG A 7 -24.87 -4.08 12.75
C ARG A 7 -23.75 -3.04 12.66
N ALA A 8 -24.09 -1.75 12.62
CA ALA A 8 -23.11 -0.68 12.58
C ALA A 8 -22.18 -0.70 13.80
N TYR A 9 -22.75 -0.94 15.00
CA TYR A 9 -21.98 -1.06 16.22
C TYR A 9 -21.01 -2.25 16.21
N ILE A 10 -21.47 -3.43 15.77
CA ILE A 10 -20.61 -4.62 15.65
C ILE A 10 -19.47 -4.38 14.66
N THR A 11 -19.77 -3.82 13.49
CA THR A 11 -18.75 -3.49 12.48
C THR A 11 -17.74 -2.50 13.04
N LEU A 12 -18.19 -1.42 13.68
CA LEU A 12 -17.29 -0.43 14.29
C LEU A 12 -16.37 -1.07 15.33
N ARG A 13 -16.93 -1.87 16.25
CA ARG A 13 -16.14 -2.56 17.28
C ARG A 13 -15.13 -3.54 16.69
N LEU A 14 -15.50 -4.25 15.63
CA LEU A 14 -14.60 -5.14 14.92
C LEU A 14 -13.46 -4.37 14.25
N THR A 15 -13.76 -3.28 13.54
CA THR A 15 -12.76 -2.45 12.88
C THR A 15 -11.79 -1.80 13.88
N LEU A 16 -12.28 -1.31 15.02
CA LEU A 16 -11.43 -0.80 16.09
C LEU A 16 -10.53 -1.89 16.68
N HIS A 17 -11.06 -3.11 16.85
CA HIS A 17 -10.28 -4.24 17.32
C HIS A 17 -9.17 -4.61 16.33
N ARG A 18 -9.47 -4.68 15.03
CA ARG A 18 -8.46 -4.91 13.97
C ARG A 18 -7.35 -3.87 14.04
N LEU A 19 -7.72 -2.59 14.15
CA LEU A 19 -6.75 -1.49 14.26
C LEU A 19 -5.86 -1.64 15.49
N GLN A 20 -6.47 -1.88 16.65
CA GLN A 20 -5.72 -2.09 17.88
C GLN A 20 -4.74 -3.27 17.75
N GLN A 21 -5.19 -4.41 17.22
CA GLN A 21 -4.33 -5.57 17.02
C GLN A 21 -3.20 -5.26 16.04
N ALA A 22 -3.49 -4.66 14.88
CA ALA A 22 -2.49 -4.42 13.86
C ALA A 22 -1.41 -3.40 14.29
N VAL A 23 -1.79 -2.40 15.08
CA VAL A 23 -0.85 -1.40 15.62
C VAL A 23 -0.01 -1.96 16.77
N THR A 24 -0.59 -2.82 17.60
CA THR A 24 0.11 -3.39 18.77
C THR A 24 0.91 -4.65 18.47
N THR A 25 0.64 -5.31 17.33
CA THR A 25 1.41 -6.47 16.86
C THR A 25 2.82 -6.01 16.48
N ARG A 26 3.80 -6.43 17.29
CA ARG A 26 5.20 -6.10 17.07
C ARG A 26 5.79 -7.03 16.00
N PRO A 27 6.37 -6.48 14.92
CA PRO A 27 7.06 -7.28 13.91
C PRO A 27 8.15 -8.17 14.51
N GLN A 28 8.18 -9.43 14.14
CA GLN A 28 9.27 -10.35 14.44
C GLN A 28 10.32 -10.35 13.32
N ALA A 29 11.50 -10.91 13.57
CA ALA A 29 12.58 -11.00 12.58
C ALA A 29 12.13 -11.72 11.28
N GLN A 30 11.31 -12.76 11.41
CA GLN A 30 10.73 -13.49 10.29
C GLN A 30 9.80 -12.63 9.42
N ASP A 31 9.09 -11.66 10.02
CA ASP A 31 8.20 -10.77 9.29
C ASP A 31 8.99 -9.76 8.47
N TRP A 32 10.11 -9.27 9.01
CA TRP A 32 11.06 -8.42 8.28
C TRP A 32 11.76 -9.17 7.15
N LEU A 33 12.10 -10.43 7.38
CA LEU A 33 12.66 -11.30 6.32
C LEU A 33 11.64 -11.50 5.19
N LEU A 34 10.39 -11.80 5.53
CA LEU A 34 9.30 -11.88 4.55
C LEU A 34 9.12 -10.56 3.80
N ALA A 35 9.07 -9.42 4.50
CA ALA A 35 8.95 -8.10 3.91
C ALA A 35 10.07 -7.81 2.91
N THR A 36 11.30 -8.16 3.28
CA THR A 36 12.49 -8.02 2.43
C THR A 36 12.35 -8.84 1.16
N TRP A 37 12.01 -10.13 1.27
CA TRP A 37 11.82 -10.99 0.10
C TRP A 37 10.69 -10.52 -0.81
N LEU A 38 9.58 -10.05 -0.24
CA LEU A 38 8.47 -9.52 -1.01
C LEU A 38 8.85 -8.21 -1.74
N ALA A 39 9.56 -7.30 -1.08
CA ALA A 39 10.05 -6.07 -1.71
C ALA A 39 11.09 -6.33 -2.81
N VAL A 40 12.02 -7.27 -2.58
CA VAL A 40 12.98 -7.71 -3.60
C VAL A 40 12.27 -8.37 -4.78
N GLY A 41 11.34 -9.30 -4.51
CA GLY A 41 10.54 -9.96 -5.55
C GLY A 41 9.72 -8.96 -6.37
N PHE A 42 9.12 -7.96 -5.72
CA PHE A 42 8.46 -6.84 -6.39
C PHE A 42 9.42 -6.08 -7.30
N GLY A 43 10.61 -5.71 -6.79
CA GLY A 43 11.62 -4.99 -7.57
C GLY A 43 12.10 -5.80 -8.79
N LEU A 44 12.34 -7.11 -8.63
CA LEU A 44 12.74 -8.00 -9.71
C LEU A 44 11.71 -8.08 -10.84
N VAL A 45 10.43 -7.85 -10.54
CA VAL A 45 9.36 -7.81 -11.56
C VAL A 45 9.20 -6.40 -12.11
N MET A 46 9.02 -5.41 -11.24
CA MET A 46 8.59 -4.07 -11.64
C MET A 46 9.71 -3.19 -12.17
N VAL A 47 10.97 -3.41 -11.76
CA VAL A 47 12.09 -2.64 -12.32
C VAL A 47 12.26 -2.96 -13.82
N PRO A 48 12.38 -4.24 -14.26
CA PRO A 48 12.44 -4.53 -15.70
C PRO A 48 11.21 -4.05 -16.48
N VAL A 49 10.00 -4.32 -15.99
CA VAL A 49 8.76 -3.88 -16.64
C VAL A 49 8.72 -2.36 -16.78
N GLY A 50 9.11 -1.64 -15.73
CA GLY A 50 9.10 -0.18 -15.70
C GLY A 50 10.14 0.43 -16.64
N LEU A 51 11.34 -0.15 -16.73
CA LEU A 51 12.38 0.32 -17.66
C LEU A 51 12.00 0.02 -19.11
N LEU A 52 11.53 -1.20 -19.41
CA LEU A 52 11.15 -1.61 -20.77
C LEU A 52 9.96 -0.81 -21.32
N SER A 53 9.10 -0.30 -20.44
CA SER A 53 7.94 0.51 -20.80
C SER A 53 8.22 2.02 -20.77
N ASN A 54 9.45 2.45 -20.43
CA ASN A 54 9.82 3.84 -20.14
C ASN A 54 8.98 4.51 -19.03
N PHE A 55 8.37 3.72 -18.15
CA PHE A 55 7.66 4.22 -16.99
C PHE A 55 8.62 4.61 -15.85
N LEU A 56 9.70 3.83 -15.66
CA LEU A 56 10.76 4.16 -14.72
C LEU A 56 11.92 4.83 -15.45
N THR A 57 12.44 5.88 -14.84
CA THR A 57 13.60 6.62 -15.34
C THR A 57 14.67 6.61 -14.25
N PRO A 58 15.81 5.92 -14.42
CA PRO A 58 16.88 5.85 -13.42
C PRO A 58 17.57 7.21 -13.20
N THR A 59 16.89 8.13 -12.55
CA THR A 59 17.34 9.48 -12.25
C THR A 59 17.10 9.79 -10.79
N LEU A 60 18.07 10.48 -10.19
CA LEU A 60 17.91 11.03 -8.86
C LEU A 60 16.94 12.21 -8.91
N ALA A 61 16.04 12.30 -7.93
CA ALA A 61 15.20 13.48 -7.77
C ALA A 61 16.09 14.71 -7.53
N GLU A 62 15.75 15.82 -8.18
CA GLU A 62 16.45 17.11 -8.06
C GLU A 62 16.06 17.82 -6.76
N VAL A 63 16.39 17.22 -5.62
CA VAL A 63 16.03 17.71 -4.28
C VAL A 63 17.24 17.75 -3.36
N THR A 64 17.20 18.66 -2.38
CA THR A 64 18.18 18.65 -1.29
C THR A 64 17.99 17.40 -0.41
N TRP A 65 19.01 17.01 0.35
CA TRP A 65 18.88 15.93 1.34
C TRP A 65 17.77 16.19 2.36
N ALA A 66 17.61 17.43 2.80
CA ALA A 66 16.57 17.80 3.75
C ALA A 66 15.17 17.62 3.15
N ASP A 67 14.98 18.01 1.88
CA ASP A 67 13.70 17.86 1.19
C ASP A 67 13.40 16.40 0.84
N GLY A 68 14.42 15.61 0.49
CA GLY A 68 14.30 14.17 0.31
C GLY A 68 13.85 13.46 1.60
N LEU A 69 14.41 13.83 2.76
CA LEU A 69 13.98 13.30 4.06
C LEU A 69 12.55 13.73 4.41
N ARG A 70 12.18 14.98 4.13
CA ARG A 70 10.80 15.47 4.31
C ARG A 70 9.82 14.72 3.41
N LEU A 71 10.20 14.45 2.16
CA LEU A 71 9.40 13.67 1.23
C LEU A 71 9.21 12.25 1.76
N ALA A 72 10.29 11.57 2.16
CA ALA A 72 10.20 10.23 2.75
C ALA A 72 9.31 10.20 3.99
N GLY A 73 9.39 11.23 4.85
CA GLY A 73 8.50 11.38 6.01
C GLY A 73 7.04 11.59 5.63
N ARG A 74 6.75 12.37 4.58
CA ARG A 74 5.39 12.53 4.05
C ARG A 74 4.85 11.22 3.49
N VAL A 75 5.63 10.52 2.67
CA VAL A 75 5.29 9.21 2.07
C VAL A 75 5.00 8.17 3.15
N LEU A 76 5.73 8.21 4.27
CA LEU A 76 5.48 7.31 5.41
C LEU A 76 4.08 7.49 5.97
N VAL A 77 3.60 8.73 6.07
CA VAL A 77 2.24 9.03 6.56
C VAL A 77 1.21 8.76 5.46
N MET A 78 1.37 9.42 4.31
CA MET A 78 0.51 9.29 3.14
C MET A 78 1.41 9.12 1.90
N PRO A 79 1.35 7.98 1.20
CA PRO A 79 0.31 6.94 1.30
C PRO A 79 0.53 5.86 2.38
N ALA A 80 1.76 5.60 2.84
CA ALA A 80 2.08 4.28 3.39
C ALA A 80 1.36 3.89 4.70
N LEU A 81 1.18 4.80 5.66
CA LEU A 81 0.47 4.47 6.91
C LEU A 81 -1.04 4.54 6.73
N VAL A 82 -1.53 5.62 6.10
CA VAL A 82 -2.97 5.87 5.95
C VAL A 82 -3.62 4.87 5.01
N GLU A 83 -3.04 4.62 3.83
CA GLU A 83 -3.62 3.69 2.87
C GLU A 83 -3.54 2.24 3.37
N GLU A 84 -2.41 1.80 3.94
CA GLU A 84 -2.32 0.44 4.49
C GLU A 84 -3.23 0.26 5.71
N GLY A 85 -3.33 1.27 6.57
CA GLY A 85 -4.31 1.30 7.65
C GLY A 85 -5.73 1.12 7.11
N PHE A 86 -6.13 1.91 6.11
CA PHE A 86 -7.48 1.80 5.56
C PHE A 86 -7.72 0.47 4.85
N TRP A 87 -6.90 0.15 3.83
CA TRP A 87 -7.14 -0.99 2.95
C TRP A 87 -6.82 -2.33 3.59
N ARG A 88 -5.77 -2.45 4.40
CA ARG A 88 -5.34 -3.75 4.96
C ARG A 88 -5.88 -3.95 6.36
N VAL A 89 -5.95 -2.89 7.17
CA VAL A 89 -6.38 -3.05 8.57
C VAL A 89 -7.89 -2.87 8.74
N LEU A 90 -8.47 -1.77 8.24
CA LEU A 90 -9.90 -1.50 8.50
C LEU A 90 -10.81 -2.39 7.66
N VAL A 91 -10.50 -2.49 6.36
CA VAL A 91 -11.34 -3.17 5.37
C VAL A 91 -11.13 -4.68 5.39
N LEU A 92 -9.88 -5.15 5.40
CA LEU A 92 -9.57 -6.57 5.39
C LEU A 92 -9.55 -7.20 6.78
N PRO A 93 -9.79 -8.52 6.88
CA PRO A 93 -9.78 -9.22 8.14
C PRO A 93 -8.36 -9.36 8.70
N HIS A 94 -8.26 -9.27 10.03
CA HIS A 94 -7.05 -9.57 10.76
C HIS A 94 -6.77 -11.09 10.77
N PRO A 95 -5.50 -11.54 10.79
CA PRO A 95 -5.15 -12.97 10.76
C PRO A 95 -5.74 -13.80 11.90
N THR A 96 -6.04 -13.19 13.04
CA THR A 96 -6.64 -13.87 14.21
C THR A 96 -8.14 -14.09 14.07
N GLU A 97 -8.79 -13.50 13.06
CA GLU A 97 -10.20 -13.76 12.80
C GLU A 97 -10.40 -15.18 12.23
N ILE A 98 -11.37 -15.90 12.80
CA ILE A 98 -11.75 -17.26 12.39
C ILE A 98 -12.37 -17.21 11.00
N MET A 99 -11.52 -17.40 9.99
CA MET A 99 -11.92 -17.34 8.59
C MET A 99 -10.95 -18.12 7.71
N SER A 100 -11.49 -18.94 6.81
CA SER A 100 -10.69 -19.68 5.84
C SER A 100 -10.02 -18.78 4.82
N ASP A 101 -8.85 -19.19 4.32
CA ASP A 101 -8.10 -18.45 3.31
C ASP A 101 -8.91 -18.17 2.04
N ARG A 102 -9.75 -19.14 1.62
CA ARG A 102 -10.66 -18.94 0.48
C ARG A 102 -11.58 -17.75 0.70
N LYS A 103 -12.11 -17.57 1.90
CA LYS A 103 -13.00 -16.45 2.22
C LYS A 103 -12.22 -15.15 2.36
N ARG A 104 -11.00 -15.19 2.91
CA ARG A 104 -10.09 -14.03 2.95
C ARG A 104 -9.82 -13.50 1.55
N TRP A 105 -9.39 -14.35 0.62
CA TRP A 105 -9.10 -13.94 -0.77
C TRP A 105 -10.33 -13.50 -1.56
N ARG A 106 -11.50 -14.10 -1.32
CA ARG A 106 -12.77 -13.64 -1.92
C ARG A 106 -13.14 -12.21 -1.54
N LEU A 107 -12.73 -11.76 -0.36
CA LEU A 107 -12.87 -10.37 0.06
C LEU A 107 -11.67 -9.52 -0.39
N GLY A 108 -10.46 -10.07 -0.30
CA GLY A 108 -9.21 -9.40 -0.64
C GLY A 108 -9.12 -8.95 -2.09
N LEU A 109 -9.47 -9.81 -3.05
CA LEU A 109 -9.33 -9.50 -4.48
C LEU A 109 -10.23 -8.34 -4.92
N PRO A 110 -11.53 -8.27 -4.57
CA PRO A 110 -12.34 -7.08 -4.84
C PRO A 110 -11.79 -5.80 -4.20
N MET A 111 -11.29 -5.87 -2.96
CA MET A 111 -10.73 -4.70 -2.27
C MET A 111 -9.41 -4.25 -2.89
N LEU A 112 -8.59 -5.18 -3.37
CA LEU A 112 -7.41 -4.88 -4.19
C LEU A 112 -7.81 -4.16 -5.49
N GLY A 113 -8.85 -4.64 -6.16
CA GLY A 113 -9.40 -3.97 -7.35
C GLY A 113 -9.84 -2.55 -7.07
N LEU A 114 -10.57 -2.32 -5.97
CA LEU A 114 -10.96 -0.97 -5.54
C LEU A 114 -9.75 -0.10 -5.21
N PHE A 115 -8.77 -0.62 -4.46
CA PHE A 115 -7.52 0.09 -4.18
C PHE A 115 -6.84 0.58 -5.47
N VAL A 116 -6.75 -0.28 -6.49
CA VAL A 116 -6.16 0.10 -7.79
C VAL A 116 -6.99 1.17 -8.49
N VAL A 117 -8.32 0.99 -8.58
CA VAL A 117 -9.25 1.95 -9.22
C VAL A 117 -9.29 3.29 -8.50
N MET A 118 -9.00 3.34 -7.20
CA MET A 118 -8.95 4.61 -6.48
C MET A 118 -7.82 5.52 -6.93
N HIS A 119 -6.77 5.02 -7.58
CA HIS A 119 -5.69 5.87 -8.11
C HIS A 119 -6.18 6.79 -9.24
N PRO A 120 -6.75 6.29 -10.35
CA PRO A 120 -7.26 7.16 -11.40
C PRO A 120 -8.40 8.06 -10.88
N LEU A 121 -9.26 7.57 -9.97
CA LEU A 121 -10.30 8.40 -9.33
C LEU A 121 -9.69 9.54 -8.51
N ASN A 122 -8.65 9.27 -7.71
CA ASN A 122 -7.93 10.29 -6.96
C ASN A 122 -7.31 11.32 -7.89
N ALA A 123 -6.73 10.89 -9.01
CA ALA A 123 -6.19 11.83 -9.98
C ALA A 123 -7.26 12.64 -10.71
N MET A 124 -8.46 12.11 -10.91
CA MET A 124 -9.57 12.88 -11.49
C MET A 124 -10.16 13.92 -10.53
N THR A 125 -9.89 13.83 -9.23
CA THR A 125 -10.62 14.59 -8.20
C THR A 125 -9.69 15.37 -7.26
N PHE A 126 -8.80 14.68 -6.56
CA PHE A 126 -7.97 15.25 -5.48
C PHE A 126 -6.56 15.60 -5.93
N TYR A 127 -5.99 14.90 -6.92
CA TYR A 127 -4.63 15.13 -7.40
C TYR A 127 -4.48 15.11 -8.93
N PRO A 128 -5.07 16.09 -9.66
CA PRO A 128 -5.02 16.16 -11.12
C PRO A 128 -3.65 16.13 -11.76
N MET A 129 -2.61 16.64 -11.08
CA MET A 129 -1.23 16.60 -11.60
C MET A 129 -0.72 15.17 -11.78
N ALA A 130 -1.23 14.20 -10.99
CA ALA A 130 -0.85 12.81 -11.10
C ALA A 130 -1.63 12.03 -12.18
N PHE A 131 -2.52 12.66 -12.96
CA PHE A 131 -3.41 11.96 -13.88
C PHE A 131 -2.69 11.06 -14.88
N ALA A 132 -1.65 11.56 -15.54
CA ALA A 132 -0.86 10.77 -16.49
C ALA A 132 -0.23 9.53 -15.83
N THR A 133 0.20 9.66 -14.58
CA THR A 133 0.83 8.58 -13.82
C THR A 133 -0.21 7.60 -13.27
N PHE A 134 -1.27 8.08 -12.63
CA PHE A 134 -2.28 7.26 -11.96
C PHE A 134 -3.28 6.60 -12.92
N THR A 135 -3.26 6.96 -14.21
CA THR A 135 -3.98 6.25 -15.27
C THR A 135 -3.07 5.34 -16.10
N ASN A 136 -1.74 5.41 -15.90
CA ASN A 136 -0.79 4.60 -16.64
C ASN A 136 -0.95 3.10 -16.29
N PRO A 137 -1.14 2.20 -17.27
CA PRO A 137 -1.29 0.77 -17.00
C PRO A 137 -0.13 0.13 -16.23
N VAL A 138 1.10 0.59 -16.42
CA VAL A 138 2.29 0.08 -15.70
C VAL A 138 2.27 0.52 -14.25
N PHE A 139 1.88 1.77 -13.98
CA PHE A 139 1.65 2.24 -12.61
C PHE A 139 0.53 1.43 -11.93
N LEU A 140 -0.60 1.21 -12.61
CA LEU A 140 -1.71 0.44 -12.06
C LEU A 140 -1.34 -1.02 -11.80
N LEU A 141 -0.54 -1.63 -12.68
CA LEU A 141 0.04 -2.95 -12.44
C LEU A 141 0.97 -2.95 -11.23
N SER A 142 1.82 -1.91 -11.10
CA SER A 142 2.71 -1.72 -9.95
C SER A 142 1.92 -1.60 -8.65
N ALA A 143 0.89 -0.75 -8.62
CA ALA A 143 -0.01 -0.58 -7.48
C ALA A 143 -0.72 -1.90 -7.16
N ALA A 144 -1.24 -2.62 -8.16
CA ALA A 144 -1.88 -3.92 -7.96
C ALA A 144 -0.93 -4.94 -7.33
N LEU A 145 0.31 -5.03 -7.83
CA LEU A 145 1.30 -5.97 -7.31
C LEU A 145 1.76 -5.59 -5.90
N LEU A 146 2.07 -4.31 -5.67
CA LEU A 146 2.41 -3.80 -4.34
C LEU A 146 1.29 -4.08 -3.36
N GLY A 147 0.06 -3.79 -3.76
CA GLY A 147 -1.12 -4.01 -2.94
C GLY A 147 -1.39 -5.49 -2.64
N LEU A 148 -1.07 -6.39 -3.58
CA LEU A 148 -1.14 -7.84 -3.39
C LEU A 148 -0.09 -8.31 -2.38
N ILE A 149 1.17 -7.89 -2.52
CA ILE A 149 2.23 -8.31 -1.59
C ILE A 149 2.03 -7.74 -0.19
N CYS A 150 1.54 -6.50 -0.04
CA CYS A 150 1.15 -5.94 1.25
C CYS A 150 0.00 -6.73 1.86
N THR A 151 -1.00 -7.13 1.07
CA THR A 151 -2.11 -7.97 1.57
C THR A 151 -1.60 -9.32 2.09
N ALA A 152 -0.70 -9.98 1.34
CA ALA A 152 -0.10 -11.23 1.77
C ALA A 152 0.76 -11.05 3.04
N ALA A 153 1.58 -10.01 3.09
CA ALA A 153 2.42 -9.69 4.25
C ALA A 153 1.59 -9.38 5.50
N TYR A 154 0.50 -8.62 5.37
CA TYR A 154 -0.43 -8.35 6.46
C TYR A 154 -1.08 -9.64 6.96
N TRP A 155 -1.52 -10.54 6.08
CA TRP A 155 -2.14 -11.78 6.52
C TRP A 155 -1.19 -12.77 7.19
N LYS A 156 0.11 -12.65 6.93
CA LYS A 156 1.14 -13.44 7.61
C LYS A 156 1.58 -12.83 8.93
N SER A 157 1.79 -11.52 8.97
CA SER A 157 2.35 -10.84 10.15
C SER A 157 1.30 -10.29 11.12
N GLY A 158 0.11 -9.92 10.62
CA GLY A 158 -0.89 -9.14 11.35
C GLY A 158 -0.46 -7.70 11.66
N SER A 159 0.72 -7.25 11.23
CA SER A 159 1.31 -5.99 11.66
C SER A 159 1.14 -4.89 10.62
N LEU A 160 0.58 -3.75 11.03
CA LEU A 160 0.53 -2.53 10.20
C LEU A 160 1.95 -2.06 9.83
N TRP A 161 2.90 -2.18 10.75
CA TRP A 161 4.27 -1.70 10.55
C TRP A 161 5.01 -2.40 9.40
N ILE A 162 4.72 -3.67 9.16
CA ILE A 162 5.35 -4.45 8.08
C ILE A 162 4.86 -3.95 6.72
N VAL A 163 3.55 -3.82 6.55
CA VAL A 163 2.98 -3.36 5.27
C VAL A 163 3.29 -1.90 5.01
N THR A 164 3.26 -1.04 6.03
CA THR A 164 3.66 0.35 5.91
C THR A 164 5.12 0.45 5.51
N ALA A 165 6.03 -0.35 6.07
CA ALA A 165 7.44 -0.32 5.69
C ALA A 165 7.67 -0.75 4.23
N ILE A 166 7.00 -1.81 3.77
CA ILE A 166 7.08 -2.27 2.37
C ILE A 166 6.60 -1.16 1.41
N HIS A 167 5.40 -0.64 1.66
CA HIS A 167 4.81 0.41 0.82
C HIS A 167 5.69 1.66 0.82
N TRP A 168 6.07 2.15 2.01
CA TRP A 168 6.93 3.31 2.18
C TRP A 168 8.25 3.17 1.41
N LEU A 169 8.93 2.03 1.54
CA LEU A 169 10.19 1.78 0.87
C LEU A 169 10.02 1.83 -0.66
N VAL A 170 9.04 1.10 -1.19
CA VAL A 170 8.82 1.01 -2.64
C VAL A 170 8.52 2.39 -3.24
N VAL A 171 7.62 3.16 -2.62
CA VAL A 171 7.26 4.49 -3.12
C VAL A 171 8.42 5.46 -2.95
N THR A 172 9.10 5.46 -1.81
CA THR A 172 10.25 6.35 -1.59
C THR A 172 11.37 6.08 -2.60
N VAL A 173 11.67 4.81 -2.87
CA VAL A 173 12.66 4.43 -3.88
C VAL A 173 12.25 4.91 -5.26
N TRP A 174 10.99 4.72 -5.64
CA TRP A 174 10.49 5.18 -6.93
C TRP A 174 10.57 6.70 -7.09
N LEU A 175 10.13 7.46 -6.08
CA LEU A 175 10.15 8.91 -6.12
C LEU A 175 11.57 9.45 -6.21
N LEU A 176 12.47 8.99 -5.34
CA LEU A 176 13.79 9.59 -5.21
C LEU A 176 14.82 9.09 -6.24
N PHE A 177 14.65 7.89 -6.80
CA PHE A 177 15.70 7.24 -7.60
C PHE A 177 15.24 6.73 -8.97
N LEU A 178 13.93 6.66 -9.24
CA LEU A 178 13.39 6.03 -10.45
C LEU A 178 12.38 6.95 -11.18
N GLY A 179 12.55 8.26 -11.06
CA GLY A 179 11.83 9.26 -11.85
C GLY A 179 10.41 9.59 -11.34
N GLY A 180 9.99 9.00 -10.22
CA GLY A 180 8.65 9.22 -9.68
C GLY A 180 8.40 10.67 -9.21
N TYR A 181 9.43 11.36 -8.72
CA TYR A 181 9.32 12.76 -8.29
C TYR A 181 8.86 13.67 -9.44
N SER A 182 9.55 13.62 -10.58
CA SER A 182 9.19 14.36 -11.78
C SER A 182 7.85 13.89 -12.36
N ALA A 183 7.56 12.59 -12.34
CA ALA A 183 6.30 12.02 -12.83
C ALA A 183 5.05 12.47 -12.05
N LEU A 184 5.22 12.92 -10.80
CA LEU A 184 4.14 13.48 -9.98
C LEU A 184 4.15 15.02 -9.91
N GLY A 185 5.10 15.68 -10.57
CA GLY A 185 5.24 17.14 -10.53
C GLY A 185 5.50 17.67 -9.13
N LEU A 186 6.29 16.94 -8.33
CA LEU A 186 6.70 17.36 -6.99
C LEU A 186 7.92 18.28 -7.03
#